data_AF-A0A829MGF0-F1
#
_entry.id   AF-A0A829MGF0-F1
#
_cell.length_a   1.000
_cell.length_b   1.000
_cell.length_c   1.000
_cell.angle_alpha   90.00
_cell.angle_beta   90.00
_cell.angle_gamma   90.00
#
_symmetry.space_group_name_H-M   'P 1'
#
loop_
_entity.id
_entity.type
_entity.pdbx_description
1 polymer ?
#
loop_
_entity_poly.entity_id
_entity_poly.type
_entity_poly.pdbx_seq_one_letter_code
_entity_poly.pdbx_strand_id
1 'polypeptide(L)'
;MAYFWPAQLDHYQPDAAGYQWISRSGVFDIAATDSEHRELHTAVAAYIWGVGFNSRRSIRWLVRAFTHNRDTVEDNLRRSSEILAADGAVTAYEAMRPGGSAYSKYMGPAYFTKYLFFTGYRDPDAELRPLILDKRVATALRNRGVFGPRARDTDWPGELYGRYLEYCHEQNPGNPEAVEVDLFNEGRA
;
A
#
# COMPACT_ATOMS: atom_id res chain seq x y z
N MET A 1 -1.13 6.76 21.23
CA MET A 1 -0.81 7.54 20.01
C MET A 1 0.69 7.75 19.83
N ALA A 2 1.50 7.90 20.91
CA ALA A 2 2.95 8.09 20.77
C ALA A 2 3.66 6.96 19.97
N TYR A 3 3.18 5.71 20.09
CA TYR A 3 3.80 4.57 19.40
C TYR A 3 3.42 4.42 17.92
N PHE A 4 2.42 5.15 17.40
CA PHE A 4 2.03 5.07 15.98
C PHE A 4 3.07 5.74 15.08
N TRP A 5 3.76 6.75 15.59
CA TRP A 5 4.68 7.55 14.81
C TRP A 5 6.07 6.89 14.77
N PRO A 6 6.62 6.55 13.59
CA PRO A 6 8.01 6.14 13.47
C PRO A 6 8.93 7.33 13.77
N ALA A 7 9.80 7.22 14.78
CA ALA A 7 10.73 8.29 15.15
C ALA A 7 11.67 8.70 14.02
N GLN A 8 11.96 7.78 13.08
CA GLN A 8 12.75 8.08 11.88
C GLN A 8 12.13 9.19 11.02
N LEU A 9 10.81 9.41 11.09
CA LEU A 9 10.16 10.50 10.37
C LEU A 9 10.57 11.89 10.89
N ASP A 10 10.99 11.99 12.16
CA ASP A 10 11.42 13.26 12.75
C ASP A 10 12.80 13.70 12.26
N HIS A 11 13.58 12.79 11.65
CA HIS A 11 14.91 13.08 11.13
C HIS A 11 14.92 13.72 9.73
N TYR A 12 13.79 13.73 9.02
CA TYR A 12 13.71 14.36 7.70
C TYR A 12 13.68 15.88 7.84
N GLN A 13 14.56 16.58 7.12
CA GLN A 13 14.59 18.04 7.15
C GLN A 13 13.38 18.63 6.40
N PRO A 14 12.72 19.66 6.94
CA PRO A 14 11.70 20.39 6.21
C PRO A 14 12.29 21.08 4.97
N ASP A 15 11.51 21.15 3.89
CA ASP A 15 11.82 21.97 2.72
C ASP A 15 11.68 23.48 3.02
N ALA A 16 11.96 24.32 2.02
CA ALA A 16 11.87 25.78 2.16
C ALA A 16 10.44 26.29 2.50
N ALA A 17 9.41 25.47 2.29
CA ALA A 17 8.02 25.76 2.63
C ALA A 17 7.61 25.15 3.99
N GLY A 18 8.52 24.50 4.71
CA GLY A 18 8.29 23.90 6.02
C GLY A 18 7.66 22.51 5.98
N TYR A 19 7.63 21.84 4.83
CA TYR A 19 7.11 20.49 4.69
C TYR A 19 8.21 19.43 4.74
N GLN A 20 7.99 18.38 5.52
CA GLN A 20 8.81 17.18 5.50
C GLN A 20 8.27 16.21 4.45
N TRP A 21 9.17 15.51 3.77
CA TRP A 21 8.81 14.46 2.83
C TRP A 21 9.68 13.23 3.08
N ILE A 22 9.10 12.06 2.83
CA ILE A 22 9.79 10.78 2.89
C ILE A 22 9.94 10.23 1.46
N SER A 23 11.13 9.72 1.14
CA SER A 23 11.38 9.07 -0.13
C SER A 23 10.83 7.63 -0.13
N ARG A 24 10.67 7.03 -1.31
CA ARG A 24 10.27 5.61 -1.42
C ARG A 24 11.26 4.70 -0.70
N SER A 25 12.56 4.95 -0.84
CA SER A 25 13.61 4.21 -0.12
C SER A 25 13.47 4.39 1.40
N GLY A 26 13.17 5.60 1.87
CA GLY A 26 12.97 5.87 3.29
C GLY A 26 11.82 5.07 3.92
N VAL A 27 10.74 4.81 3.17
CA VAL A 27 9.66 3.92 3.66
C VAL A 27 10.15 2.48 3.78
N PHE A 28 10.94 2.00 2.81
CA PHE A 28 11.56 0.68 2.92
C PHE A 28 12.56 0.59 4.09
N ASP A 29 13.30 1.65 4.37
CA ASP A 29 14.23 1.70 5.51
C ASP A 29 13.48 1.61 6.85
N ILE A 30 12.32 2.28 6.95
CA ILE A 30 11.41 2.12 8.09
C ILE A 30 10.89 0.68 8.17
N ALA A 31 10.47 0.10 7.05
CA ALA A 31 9.95 -1.27 7.00
C ALA A 31 10.99 -2.33 7.37
N ALA A 32 12.27 -2.07 7.07
CA ALA A 32 13.39 -2.95 7.42
C ALA A 32 13.89 -2.76 8.86
N THR A 33 13.43 -1.73 9.58
CA THR A 33 13.84 -1.49 10.97
C THR A 33 13.19 -2.53 11.88
N ASP A 34 14.00 -3.22 12.67
CA ASP A 34 13.49 -4.10 13.73
C ASP A 34 12.90 -3.25 14.87
N SER A 35 11.60 -3.39 15.10
CA SER A 35 10.82 -2.56 16.01
C SER A 35 9.59 -3.36 16.46
N GLU A 36 9.18 -3.20 17.71
CA GLU A 36 7.94 -3.78 18.26
C GLU A 36 6.72 -3.41 17.40
N HIS A 37 6.72 -2.21 16.84
CA HIS A 37 5.61 -1.63 16.06
C HIS A 37 5.89 -1.57 14.56
N ARG A 38 6.78 -2.42 14.04
CA ARG A 38 7.26 -2.38 12.65
C ARG A 38 6.12 -2.28 11.63
N GLU A 39 5.10 -3.15 11.70
CA GLU A 39 4.01 -3.16 10.73
C GLU A 39 3.17 -1.87 10.78
N LEU A 40 2.95 -1.35 11.99
CA LEU A 40 2.25 -0.08 12.19
C LEU A 40 3.07 1.09 11.62
N HIS A 41 4.38 1.11 11.90
CA HIS A 41 5.29 2.15 11.41
C HIS A 41 5.41 2.14 9.89
N THR A 42 5.55 0.97 9.28
CA THR A 42 5.52 0.79 7.81
C THR A 42 4.24 1.34 7.21
N ALA A 43 3.09 0.99 7.79
CA ALA A 43 1.80 1.45 7.30
C ALA A 43 1.69 2.99 7.39
N VAL A 44 2.04 3.59 8.53
CA VAL A 44 2.03 5.05 8.71
C VAL A 44 2.94 5.75 7.70
N ALA A 45 4.18 5.28 7.55
CA ALA A 45 5.12 5.83 6.59
C ALA A 45 4.62 5.71 5.14
N ALA A 46 4.06 4.55 4.76
CA ALA A 46 3.47 4.32 3.45
C ALA A 46 2.25 5.24 3.18
N TYR A 47 1.43 5.52 4.21
CA TYR A 47 0.31 6.47 4.07
C TYR A 47 0.86 7.87 3.79
N ILE A 48 1.79 8.35 4.61
CA ILE A 48 2.36 9.70 4.50
C ILE A 48 3.01 9.91 3.14
N TRP A 49 3.82 8.94 2.69
CA TRP A 49 4.41 8.92 1.36
C TRP A 49 3.36 9.04 0.25
N GLY A 50 2.24 8.33 0.38
CA GLY A 50 1.19 8.27 -0.64
C GLY A 50 0.20 9.45 -0.68
N VAL A 51 0.14 10.29 0.35
CA VAL A 51 -0.87 11.38 0.46
C VAL A 51 -0.54 12.58 -0.42
N GLY A 52 0.75 12.88 -0.63
CA GLY A 52 1.19 14.07 -1.35
C GLY A 52 0.73 15.39 -0.72
N PHE A 53 1.09 16.51 -1.34
CA PHE A 53 0.99 17.85 -0.74
C PHE A 53 -0.42 18.46 -0.66
N ASN A 54 -1.43 17.93 -1.38
CA ASN A 54 -2.60 18.74 -1.77
C ASN A 54 -3.98 18.32 -1.21
N SER A 55 -4.09 17.39 -0.26
CA SER A 55 -5.42 17.03 0.26
C SER A 55 -5.49 16.94 1.79
N ARG A 56 -5.94 18.04 2.41
CA ARG A 56 -6.46 18.05 3.80
C ARG A 56 -7.46 16.92 4.07
N ARG A 57 -8.22 16.48 3.05
CA ARG A 57 -9.12 15.31 3.13
C ARG A 57 -8.36 14.01 3.41
N SER A 58 -7.17 13.82 2.85
CA SER A 58 -6.39 12.58 3.00
C SER A 58 -5.76 12.45 4.36
N ILE A 59 -5.32 13.56 4.99
CA ILE A 59 -4.84 13.54 6.40
C ILE A 59 -5.94 13.10 7.36
N ARG A 60 -7.18 13.60 7.17
CA ARG A 60 -8.32 13.16 7.99
C ARG A 60 -8.59 11.66 7.87
N TRP A 61 -8.44 11.09 6.67
CA TRP A 61 -8.63 9.66 6.43
C TRP A 61 -7.49 8.82 7.01
N LEU A 62 -6.24 9.30 6.91
CA LEU A 62 -5.07 8.72 7.59
C LEU A 62 -5.35 8.60 9.08
N VAL A 63 -5.67 9.71 9.74
CA VAL A 63 -5.95 9.72 11.18
C VAL A 63 -7.06 8.73 11.51
N ARG A 64 -8.17 8.74 10.76
CA ARG A 64 -9.29 7.82 11.01
C ARG A 64 -8.95 6.34 10.83
N ALA A 65 -8.16 5.97 9.82
CA ALA A 65 -7.78 4.58 9.57
C ALA A 65 -7.07 3.97 10.78
N PHE A 66 -6.24 4.77 11.45
CA PHE A 66 -5.45 4.36 12.60
C PHE A 66 -6.15 4.57 13.95
N THR A 67 -6.87 5.68 14.14
CA THR A 67 -7.49 5.99 15.44
C THR A 67 -8.82 5.29 15.67
N HIS A 68 -9.56 4.94 14.62
CA HIS A 68 -10.85 4.25 14.78
C HIS A 68 -10.67 2.81 15.24
N ASN A 69 -9.65 2.12 14.73
CA ASN A 69 -9.32 0.74 15.08
C ASN A 69 -8.06 0.70 15.96
N ARG A 70 -7.89 1.69 16.84
CA ARG A 70 -6.63 1.93 17.57
C ARG A 70 -6.12 0.72 18.36
N ASP A 71 -7.01 -0.16 18.80
CA ASP A 71 -6.70 -1.33 19.61
C ASP A 71 -6.46 -2.60 18.78
N THR A 72 -6.80 -2.59 17.48
CA THR A 72 -6.73 -3.78 16.61
C THR A 72 -5.94 -3.56 15.31
N VAL A 73 -5.67 -2.32 14.93
CA VAL A 73 -5.05 -1.98 13.64
C VAL A 73 -3.66 -2.60 13.49
N GLU A 74 -2.86 -2.59 14.56
CA GLU A 74 -1.52 -3.17 14.54
C GLU A 74 -1.55 -4.69 14.40
N ASP A 75 -2.39 -5.38 15.17
CA ASP A 75 -2.57 -6.83 15.06
C ASP A 75 -3.11 -7.24 13.70
N ASN A 76 -3.99 -6.43 13.10
CA ASN A 76 -4.50 -6.65 11.76
C ASN A 76 -3.40 -6.47 10.71
N LEU A 77 -2.56 -5.43 10.82
CA LEU A 77 -1.41 -5.24 9.93
C LEU A 77 -0.41 -6.39 10.06
N ARG A 78 -0.10 -6.82 11.29
CA ARG A 78 0.73 -8.00 11.57
C ARG A 78 0.17 -9.26 10.93
N ARG A 79 -1.11 -9.55 11.15
CA ARG A 79 -1.80 -10.69 10.53
C ARG A 79 -1.75 -10.64 9.01
N SER A 80 -1.95 -9.49 8.39
CA SER A 80 -1.84 -9.37 6.94
C SER A 80 -0.40 -9.58 6.42
N SER A 81 0.62 -9.22 7.20
CA SER A 81 2.03 -9.52 6.88
C SER A 81 2.33 -11.02 6.98
N GLU A 82 1.78 -11.70 7.99
CA GLU A 82 1.91 -13.15 8.16
C GLU A 82 1.25 -13.89 6.99
N ILE A 83 0.03 -13.50 6.61
CA ILE A 83 -0.68 -14.06 5.45
C ILE A 83 0.08 -13.75 4.16
N LEU A 84 0.64 -12.55 4.01
CA LEU A 84 1.44 -12.19 2.84
C LEU A 84 2.65 -13.12 2.67
N ALA A 85 3.35 -13.43 3.76
CA ALA A 85 4.50 -14.32 3.75
C ALA A 85 4.11 -15.79 3.53
N ALA A 86 2.96 -16.23 4.05
CA ALA A 86 2.52 -17.63 3.98
C ALA A 86 1.77 -17.98 2.68
N ASP A 87 0.83 -17.10 2.28
CA ASP A 87 -0.19 -17.38 1.27
C ASP A 87 -0.20 -16.37 0.10
N GLY A 88 0.72 -15.40 0.12
CA GLY A 88 0.94 -14.46 -0.97
C GLY A 88 0.05 -13.21 -0.97
N ALA A 89 0.35 -12.31 -1.91
CA ALA A 89 -0.20 -10.96 -1.94
C ALA A 89 -1.72 -10.89 -2.15
N VAL A 90 -2.30 -11.79 -2.94
CA VAL A 90 -3.75 -11.81 -3.22
C VAL A 90 -4.54 -12.22 -1.98
N THR A 91 -4.06 -13.23 -1.25
CA THR A 91 -4.69 -13.71 -0.01
C THR A 91 -4.61 -12.65 1.08
N ALA A 92 -3.46 -11.99 1.24
CA ALA A 92 -3.30 -10.89 2.18
C ALA A 92 -4.21 -9.70 1.83
N TYR A 93 -4.34 -9.38 0.54
CA TYR A 93 -5.25 -8.34 0.06
C TYR A 93 -6.72 -8.65 0.43
N GLU A 94 -7.19 -9.87 0.20
CA GLU A 94 -8.55 -10.28 0.58
C GLU A 94 -8.76 -10.28 2.10
N ALA A 95 -7.75 -10.71 2.88
CA ALA A 95 -7.83 -10.67 4.34
C ALA A 95 -8.02 -9.24 4.89
N MET A 96 -7.52 -8.22 4.20
CA MET A 96 -7.64 -6.81 4.60
C MET A 96 -8.94 -6.15 4.13
N ARG A 97 -9.73 -6.78 3.24
CA ARG A 97 -11.01 -6.25 2.76
C ARG A 97 -12.13 -6.37 3.80
N PRO A 98 -13.23 -5.61 3.67
CA PRO A 98 -14.36 -5.71 4.58
C PRO A 98 -14.84 -7.16 4.76
N GLY A 99 -14.84 -7.63 6.01
CA GLY A 99 -15.20 -9.01 6.36
C GLY A 99 -14.03 -10.00 6.44
N GLY A 100 -12.83 -9.59 6.02
CA GLY A 100 -11.60 -10.39 6.13
C GLY A 100 -11.00 -10.40 7.54
N SER A 101 -10.08 -11.34 7.79
CA SER A 101 -9.46 -11.59 9.10
C SER A 101 -8.48 -10.51 9.56
N ALA A 102 -8.00 -9.65 8.64
CA ALA A 102 -7.09 -8.53 8.87
C ALA A 102 -7.76 -7.17 8.55
N TYR A 103 -9.09 -7.12 8.55
CA TYR A 103 -9.85 -5.94 8.18
C TYR A 103 -9.72 -4.80 9.21
N SER A 104 -9.35 -3.60 8.74
CA SER A 104 -9.38 -2.36 9.53
C SER A 104 -10.28 -1.33 8.87
N LYS A 105 -11.31 -0.85 9.58
CA LYS A 105 -12.28 0.10 9.01
C LYS A 105 -11.60 1.43 8.64
N TYR A 106 -12.04 2.04 7.53
CA TYR A 106 -11.43 3.24 6.93
C TYR A 106 -10.04 3.03 6.30
N MET A 107 -9.52 1.82 6.33
CA MET A 107 -8.32 1.41 5.60
C MET A 107 -8.73 0.85 4.23
N GLY A 108 -8.70 1.69 3.19
CA GLY A 108 -9.17 1.33 1.86
C GLY A 108 -8.13 0.61 0.98
N PRO A 109 -8.54 -0.05 -0.12
CA PRO A 109 -7.68 -0.79 -1.07
C PRO A 109 -6.39 -0.14 -1.49
N ALA A 110 -6.47 1.09 -2.00
CA ALA A 110 -5.28 1.79 -2.46
C ALA A 110 -4.26 2.07 -1.35
N TYR A 111 -4.69 2.00 -0.09
CA TYR A 111 -3.80 2.18 1.04
C TYR A 111 -3.19 0.85 1.50
N PHE A 112 -3.98 -0.21 1.68
CA PHE A 112 -3.37 -1.47 2.09
C PHE A 112 -2.49 -2.10 1.01
N THR A 113 -2.71 -1.83 -0.28
CA THR A 113 -1.75 -2.21 -1.32
C THR A 113 -0.41 -1.49 -1.19
N LYS A 114 -0.38 -0.24 -0.69
CA LYS A 114 0.89 0.44 -0.34
C LYS A 114 1.58 -0.24 0.81
N TYR A 115 0.84 -0.59 1.86
CA TYR A 115 1.39 -1.35 2.99
C TYR A 115 1.98 -2.69 2.51
N LEU A 116 1.20 -3.50 1.78
CA LEU A 116 1.66 -4.78 1.24
C LEU A 116 2.89 -4.62 0.35
N PHE A 117 2.94 -3.59 -0.51
CA PHE A 117 4.12 -3.28 -1.33
C PHE A 117 5.37 -3.08 -0.47
N PHE A 118 5.33 -2.20 0.53
CA PHE A 118 6.51 -1.93 1.36
C PHE A 118 6.89 -3.10 2.29
N THR A 119 5.92 -3.96 2.63
CA THR A 119 6.16 -5.14 3.46
C THR A 119 6.72 -6.32 2.68
N GLY A 120 6.27 -6.57 1.43
CA GLY A 120 6.59 -7.81 0.71
C GLY A 120 7.24 -7.65 -0.66
N TYR A 121 7.34 -6.46 -1.24
CA TYR A 121 7.85 -6.31 -2.62
C TYR A 121 9.29 -6.81 -2.78
N ARG A 122 10.10 -6.74 -1.71
CA ARG A 122 11.51 -7.16 -1.72
C ARG A 122 11.72 -8.65 -1.43
N ASP A 123 10.66 -9.41 -1.22
CA ASP A 123 10.75 -10.86 -1.07
C ASP A 123 11.14 -11.49 -2.42
N PRO A 124 12.34 -12.09 -2.54
CA PRO A 124 12.80 -12.69 -3.79
C PRO A 124 12.07 -13.99 -4.12
N ASP A 125 11.45 -14.64 -3.12
CA ASP A 125 10.80 -15.95 -3.25
C ASP A 125 9.30 -15.83 -3.50
N ALA A 126 8.73 -14.61 -3.42
CA ALA A 126 7.33 -14.36 -3.70
C ALA A 126 6.99 -14.62 -5.18
N GLU A 127 6.01 -15.50 -5.42
CA GLU A 127 5.50 -15.81 -6.77
C GLU A 127 4.97 -14.56 -7.48
N LEU A 128 4.14 -13.79 -6.76
CA LEU A 128 3.67 -12.47 -7.19
C LEU A 128 4.01 -11.44 -6.12
N ARG A 129 4.97 -10.56 -6.41
CA ARG A 129 5.34 -9.45 -5.52
C ARG A 129 4.17 -8.46 -5.42
N PRO A 130 3.80 -7.99 -4.23
CA PRO A 130 2.72 -7.02 -4.08
C PRO A 130 3.09 -5.71 -4.78
N LEU A 131 2.13 -5.14 -5.51
CA LEU A 131 2.24 -3.87 -6.24
C LEU A 131 1.13 -2.91 -5.80
N ILE A 132 1.35 -1.61 -6.00
CA ILE A 132 0.39 -0.59 -5.59
C ILE A 132 -0.72 -0.49 -6.64
N LEU A 133 -1.94 -0.85 -6.25
CA LEU A 133 -3.14 -0.59 -7.04
C LEU A 133 -3.83 0.68 -6.53
N ASP A 134 -3.88 1.72 -7.35
CA ASP A 134 -4.64 2.94 -7.09
C ASP A 134 -5.58 3.30 -8.24
N LYS A 135 -6.27 4.45 -8.13
CA LYS A 135 -7.22 4.89 -9.16
C LYS A 135 -6.55 5.05 -10.55
N ARG A 136 -5.32 5.54 -10.62
CA ARG A 136 -4.61 5.78 -11.89
C ARG A 136 -4.26 4.44 -12.53
N VAL A 137 -3.66 3.54 -11.76
CA VAL A 137 -3.34 2.19 -12.21
C VAL A 137 -4.61 1.47 -12.69
N ALA A 138 -5.70 1.51 -11.91
CA ALA A 138 -6.98 0.92 -12.31
C ALA A 138 -7.56 1.54 -13.59
N THR A 139 -7.35 2.84 -13.81
CA THR A 139 -7.78 3.54 -15.04
C THR A 139 -7.01 3.03 -16.26
N ALA A 140 -5.68 2.96 -16.17
CA ALA A 140 -4.84 2.43 -17.25
C ALA A 140 -5.18 0.96 -17.55
N LEU A 141 -5.35 0.12 -16.53
CA LEU A 141 -5.73 -1.29 -16.72
C LEU A 141 -7.07 -1.46 -17.44
N ARG A 142 -8.04 -0.57 -17.23
CA ARG A 142 -9.29 -0.57 -18.00
C ARG A 142 -9.08 -0.13 -19.44
N ASN A 143 -8.28 0.91 -19.67
CA ASN A 143 -7.98 1.39 -21.02
C ASN A 143 -7.27 0.33 -21.85
N ARG A 144 -6.42 -0.48 -21.20
CA ARG A 144 -5.72 -1.62 -21.80
C ARG A 144 -6.57 -2.89 -21.90
N GLY A 145 -7.81 -2.90 -21.40
CA GLY A 145 -8.71 -4.06 -21.42
C GLY A 145 -8.35 -5.19 -20.44
N VAL A 146 -7.37 -4.99 -19.56
CA VAL A 146 -7.00 -5.94 -18.49
C VAL A 146 -8.10 -6.00 -17.44
N PHE A 147 -8.59 -4.81 -17.05
CA PHE A 147 -9.80 -4.69 -16.26
C PHE A 147 -11.01 -4.52 -17.19
N GLY A 148 -12.14 -5.11 -16.81
CA GLY A 148 -13.38 -4.91 -17.55
C GLY A 148 -13.86 -3.45 -17.51
N PRO A 149 -14.68 -3.00 -18.48
CA PRO A 149 -15.11 -1.60 -18.59
C PRO A 149 -15.96 -1.11 -17.42
N ARG A 150 -16.51 -2.04 -16.62
CA ARG A 150 -17.31 -1.76 -15.41
C ARG A 150 -16.49 -1.82 -14.12
N ALA A 151 -15.19 -2.11 -14.18
CA ALA A 151 -14.34 -2.13 -13.00
C ALA A 151 -14.29 -0.74 -12.37
N ARG A 152 -14.44 -0.68 -11.04
CA ARG A 152 -14.50 0.59 -10.30
C ARG A 152 -13.11 1.21 -10.16
N ASP A 153 -13.07 2.47 -9.75
CA ASP A 153 -11.84 3.20 -9.38
C ASP A 153 -11.41 2.96 -7.92
N THR A 154 -12.17 2.17 -7.19
CA THR A 154 -12.02 1.87 -5.75
C THR A 154 -12.66 0.52 -5.44
N ASP A 155 -12.31 -0.09 -4.32
CA ASP A 155 -12.98 -1.31 -3.83
C ASP A 155 -12.85 -2.49 -4.79
N TRP A 156 -11.63 -2.74 -5.26
CA TRP A 156 -11.34 -3.82 -6.19
C TRP A 156 -11.43 -5.18 -5.48
N PRO A 157 -12.10 -6.20 -6.05
CA PRO A 157 -11.98 -7.57 -5.58
C PRO A 157 -10.55 -8.09 -5.73
N GLY A 158 -10.17 -9.07 -4.91
CA GLY A 158 -8.87 -9.73 -4.97
C GLY A 158 -8.61 -10.41 -6.31
N GLU A 159 -9.65 -10.88 -7.00
CA GLU A 159 -9.52 -11.37 -8.39
C GLU A 159 -8.95 -10.30 -9.33
N LEU A 160 -9.40 -9.04 -9.22
CA LEU A 160 -8.85 -7.94 -10.03
C LEU A 160 -7.44 -7.57 -9.58
N TYR A 161 -7.16 -7.64 -8.28
CA TYR A 161 -5.82 -7.40 -7.77
C TYR A 161 -4.84 -8.47 -8.28
N GLY A 162 -5.21 -9.75 -8.23
CA GLY A 162 -4.41 -10.87 -8.76
C GLY A 162 -4.14 -10.71 -10.25
N ARG A 163 -5.17 -10.44 -11.06
CA ARG A 163 -5.02 -10.18 -12.50
C ARG A 163 -4.07 -9.03 -12.80
N TYR A 164 -4.09 -7.99 -11.98
CA TYR A 164 -3.16 -6.87 -12.09
C TYR A 164 -1.71 -7.28 -11.79
N LEU A 165 -1.48 -8.06 -10.71
CA LEU A 165 -0.15 -8.56 -10.38
C LEU A 165 0.39 -9.48 -11.47
N GLU A 166 -0.42 -10.45 -11.91
CA GLU A 166 -0.10 -11.36 -13.02
C GLU A 166 0.29 -10.56 -14.27
N TYR A 167 -0.54 -9.61 -14.68
CA TYR A 167 -0.25 -8.74 -15.83
C TYR A 167 1.12 -8.06 -15.71
N CYS A 168 1.45 -7.46 -14.56
CA CYS A 168 2.73 -6.78 -14.41
C CYS A 168 3.92 -7.74 -14.42
N HIS A 169 3.79 -8.92 -13.80
CA HIS A 169 4.83 -9.93 -13.77
C HIS A 169 5.03 -10.58 -15.14
N GLU A 170 3.97 -10.81 -15.92
CA GLU A 170 4.08 -11.30 -17.30
C GLU A 170 4.79 -10.30 -18.22
N GLN A 171 4.51 -9.00 -18.06
CA GLN A 171 5.13 -7.95 -18.88
C GLN A 171 6.60 -7.71 -18.51
N ASN A 172 6.96 -7.82 -17.22
CA ASN A 172 8.35 -7.66 -16.77
C ASN A 172 8.63 -8.49 -15.50
N PRO A 173 8.99 -9.79 -15.63
CA PRO A 173 9.21 -10.68 -14.49
C PRO A 173 10.32 -10.21 -13.54
N GLY A 174 11.35 -9.55 -14.07
CA GLY A 174 12.48 -9.06 -13.28
C GLY A 174 12.14 -7.79 -12.49
N ASN A 175 11.31 -6.92 -13.07
CA ASN A 175 10.94 -5.64 -12.50
C ASN A 175 9.46 -5.29 -12.80
N PRO A 176 8.50 -5.96 -12.13
CA PRO A 176 7.08 -5.70 -12.33
C PRO A 176 6.64 -4.31 -11.82
N GLU A 177 7.41 -3.69 -10.92
CA GLU A 177 7.19 -2.30 -10.48
C GLU A 177 7.36 -1.30 -11.64
N ALA A 178 8.27 -1.55 -12.59
CA ALA A 178 8.39 -0.69 -13.76
C ALA A 178 7.07 -0.63 -14.56
N VAL A 179 6.35 -1.75 -14.64
CA VAL A 179 5.04 -1.83 -15.30
C VAL A 179 3.96 -1.10 -14.50
N GLU A 180 3.96 -1.23 -13.16
CA GLU A 180 3.12 -0.41 -12.27
C GLU A 180 3.34 1.10 -12.54
N VAL A 181 4.60 1.53 -12.61
CA VAL A 181 4.96 2.95 -12.81
C VAL A 181 4.44 3.45 -14.15
N ASP A 182 4.56 2.65 -15.21
CA ASP A 182 4.01 2.99 -16.53
C ASP A 182 2.48 3.10 -16.49
N LEU A 183 1.79 2.16 -15.84
CA LEU A 183 0.33 2.20 -15.65
C LEU A 183 -0.09 3.43 -14.84
N PHE A 184 0.62 3.76 -13.78
CA PHE A 184 0.34 4.95 -12.96
C PHE A 184 0.49 6.25 -13.76
N ASN A 185 1.52 6.33 -14.62
CA ASN A 185 1.76 7.49 -15.49
C ASN A 185 0.71 7.60 -16.60
N GLU A 186 0.33 6.48 -17.22
CA GLU A 186 -0.72 6.43 -18.25
C GLU A 186 -2.08 6.87 -17.68
N GLY A 187 -2.45 6.36 -16.50
CA GLY A 187 -3.70 6.69 -15.83
C GLY A 187 -3.78 8.12 -15.28
N ARG A 188 -2.74 8.94 -15.51
CA ARG A 188 -2.75 10.37 -15.20
C ARG A 188 -3.44 11.21 -16.28
N ALA A 189 -3.58 10.66 -17.49
CA ALA A 189 -4.16 11.31 -18.66
C ALA A 189 -5.67 11.51 -18.55
#